data_AF-A0ABD6BWI1-F1
#
_entry.id   AF-A0ABD6BWI1-F1
#
_cell.length_a   1.000
_cell.length_b   1.000
_cell.length_c   1.000
_cell.angle_alpha   90.00
_cell.angle_beta   90.00
_cell.angle_gamma   90.00
#
_symmetry.space_group_name_H-M   'P 1'
#
loop_
_entity.id
_entity.type
_entity.pdbx_description
1 polymer ?
#
loop_
_entity_poly.entity_id
_entity_poly.type
_entity_poly.pdbx_seq_one_letter_code
_entity_poly.pdbx_strand_id
1 'polypeptide(L)'
;MTPSLDPLFPLPRTVVIGLLGGLVSLSVASALWLRFGFTTRTAGNGQFLIYVGLGAIALGAVPAILAAAYGLVAPLVVHLAIGGAAAYGTWTRYVAPETPPAPVGPTPFGWFLLGWVAVVALGLVAGWGEHRLRRRRVTR
;
A
#
# COMPACT_ATOMS: atom_id res chain seq x y z
N MET A 1 -17.14 -35.46 4.82
CA MET A 1 -16.91 -34.00 4.66
C MET A 1 -15.58 -33.83 3.94
N THR A 2 -15.60 -33.65 2.62
CA THR A 2 -14.41 -33.30 1.86
C THR A 2 -14.08 -31.84 2.12
N PRO A 3 -12.84 -31.48 2.49
CA PRO A 3 -12.46 -30.07 2.57
C PRO A 3 -12.65 -29.47 1.18
N SER A 4 -13.51 -28.45 1.07
CA SER A 4 -13.58 -27.63 -0.12
C SER A 4 -12.22 -26.93 -0.24
N LEU A 5 -11.36 -27.47 -1.09
CA LEU A 5 -10.24 -26.72 -1.61
C LEU A 5 -10.86 -25.69 -2.56
N ASP A 6 -11.41 -24.61 -1.98
CA ASP A 6 -11.59 -23.37 -2.72
C ASP A 6 -10.29 -23.15 -3.51
N PRO A 7 -10.36 -22.89 -4.82
CA PRO A 7 -9.18 -22.90 -5.66
C PRO A 7 -8.11 -22.01 -5.01
N LEU A 8 -6.98 -22.64 -4.69
CA LEU A 8 -5.76 -21.99 -4.16
C LEU A 8 -5.25 -20.87 -5.07
N PHE A 9 -5.81 -20.78 -6.28
CA PHE A 9 -5.52 -19.76 -7.27
C PHE A 9 -6.61 -18.68 -7.26
N PRO A 10 -6.25 -17.40 -7.08
CA PRO A 10 -7.19 -16.31 -7.21
C PRO A 10 -7.83 -16.33 -8.60
N LEU A 11 -9.15 -16.14 -8.65
CA LEU A 11 -9.87 -16.01 -9.92
C LEU A 11 -9.18 -14.96 -10.82
N PRO A 12 -9.20 -15.12 -12.15
CA PRO A 12 -8.56 -14.18 -13.08
C PRO A 12 -8.96 -12.72 -12.83
N ARG A 13 -10.24 -12.51 -12.48
CA ARG A 13 -10.78 -11.22 -12.08
C ARG A 13 -10.06 -10.61 -10.87
N THR A 14 -9.76 -11.41 -9.85
CA THR A 14 -9.05 -10.98 -8.64
C THR A 14 -7.62 -10.58 -8.96
N VAL A 15 -6.95 -11.34 -9.84
CA VAL A 15 -5.60 -10.99 -10.31
C VAL A 15 -5.62 -9.66 -11.05
N VAL A 16 -6.58 -9.46 -11.96
CA VAL A 16 -6.75 -8.19 -12.68
C VAL A 16 -7.00 -7.02 -11.72
N ILE A 17 -7.87 -7.20 -10.72
CA ILE A 17 -8.14 -6.16 -9.71
C ILE A 17 -6.87 -5.85 -8.89
N GLY A 18 -6.10 -6.86 -8.51
CA GLY A 18 -4.81 -6.69 -7.85
C GLY A 18 -3.82 -5.90 -8.71
N LEU A 19 -3.69 -6.24 -9.98
CA LEU A 19 -2.82 -5.54 -10.92
C LEU A 19 -3.24 -4.08 -11.09
N LEU A 20 -4.54 -3.80 -11.25
CA LEU A 20 -5.07 -2.45 -11.33
C LEU A 20 -4.81 -1.66 -10.03
N GLY A 21 -5.02 -2.27 -8.87
CA GLY A 21 -4.72 -1.65 -7.58
C GLY A 21 -3.23 -1.31 -7.44
N GLY A 22 -2.35 -2.24 -7.82
CA GLY A 22 -0.90 -2.03 -7.85
C GLY A 22 -0.49 -0.91 -8.80
N LEU A 23 -1.07 -0.87 -10.01
CA LEU A 23 -0.82 0.19 -10.99
C LEU A 23 -1.26 1.56 -10.47
N VAL A 24 -2.46 1.66 -9.90
CA VAL A 24 -2.95 2.92 -9.31
C VAL A 24 -2.02 3.40 -8.20
N SER A 25 -1.61 2.50 -7.30
CA SER A 25 -0.70 2.86 -6.21
C SER A 25 0.67 3.30 -6.73
N LEU A 26 1.21 2.61 -7.75
CA LEU A 26 2.45 2.98 -8.41
C LEU A 26 2.36 4.34 -9.12
N SER A 27 1.24 4.64 -9.80
CA SER A 27 1.00 5.93 -10.43
C SER A 27 0.94 7.05 -9.40
N VAL A 28 0.23 6.85 -8.29
CA VAL A 28 0.17 7.82 -7.18
C VAL A 28 1.55 8.03 -6.58
N ALA A 29 2.28 6.94 -6.32
CA ALA A 29 3.62 7.02 -5.77
C ALA A 29 4.57 7.79 -6.70
N SER A 30 4.48 7.56 -8.01
CA SER A 30 5.28 8.26 -9.02
C SER A 30 4.91 9.74 -9.14
N ALA A 31 3.62 10.08 -9.13
CA ALA A 31 3.16 11.46 -9.18
C ALA A 31 3.65 12.25 -7.96
N LEU A 32 3.54 11.66 -6.76
CA LEU A 32 4.07 12.26 -5.53
C LEU A 32 5.60 12.36 -5.59
N TRP A 33 6.28 11.35 -6.12
CA TRP A 33 7.73 11.36 -6.27
C TRP A 33 8.22 12.55 -7.11
N LEU A 34 7.57 12.78 -8.26
CA LEU A 34 7.83 13.91 -9.15
C LEU A 34 7.47 15.24 -8.49
N ARG A 35 6.31 15.32 -7.83
CA ARG A 35 5.83 16.54 -7.17
C ARG A 35 6.76 17.01 -6.06
N PHE A 36 7.39 16.09 -5.33
CA PHE A 36 8.34 16.40 -4.25
C PHE A 36 9.79 16.50 -4.72
N GLY A 37 10.08 16.37 -6.03
CA GLY A 37 11.41 16.64 -6.59
C GLY A 37 12.49 15.64 -6.19
N PHE A 38 12.16 14.37 -5.93
CA PHE A 38 13.16 13.34 -5.59
C PHE A 38 14.04 12.89 -6.77
N THR A 39 14.06 13.66 -7.87
CA THR A 39 14.71 13.34 -9.15
C THR A 39 16.24 13.17 -9.05
N THR A 40 16.87 13.70 -8.00
CA THR A 40 18.32 13.59 -7.75
C THR A 40 18.75 12.29 -7.07
N ARG A 41 17.82 11.48 -6.54
CA ARG A 41 18.14 10.21 -5.87
C ARG A 41 18.14 8.99 -6.79
N THR A 42 17.93 9.15 -8.10
CA THR A 42 17.79 8.02 -9.04
C THR A 42 19.11 7.61 -9.71
N ALA A 43 20.03 8.56 -9.93
CA ALA A 43 21.35 8.27 -10.50
C ALA A 43 22.16 7.37 -9.55
N GLY A 44 22.42 6.12 -9.96
CA GLY A 44 23.17 5.12 -9.18
C GLY A 44 22.33 4.25 -8.22
N ASN A 45 21.01 4.44 -8.13
CA ASN A 45 20.16 3.82 -7.10
C ASN A 45 19.12 2.82 -7.67
N GLY A 46 19.49 2.04 -8.68
CA GLY A 46 18.58 1.09 -9.36
C GLY A 46 17.91 0.08 -8.40
N GLN A 47 18.66 -0.46 -7.42
CA GLN A 47 18.11 -1.38 -6.41
C GLN A 47 17.04 -0.74 -5.53
N PHE A 48 17.24 0.52 -5.15
CA PHE A 48 16.29 1.28 -4.37
C PHE A 48 14.99 1.55 -5.17
N LEU A 49 15.10 1.84 -6.46
CA LEU A 49 13.92 2.02 -7.33
C LEU A 49 13.13 0.73 -7.52
N ILE A 50 13.81 -0.41 -7.65
CA ILE A 50 13.16 -1.73 -7.68
C ILE A 50 12.41 -1.99 -6.37
N TYR A 51 13.05 -1.74 -5.23
CA TYR A 51 12.42 -1.90 -3.92
C TYR A 51 11.16 -1.03 -3.76
N VAL A 52 11.24 0.25 -4.14
CA VAL A 52 10.11 1.18 -4.09
C VAL A 52 9.00 0.77 -5.05
N GLY A 53 9.34 0.34 -6.27
CA GLY A 53 8.37 -0.14 -7.25
C GLY A 53 7.61 -1.37 -6.78
N LEU A 54 8.33 -2.35 -6.20
CA LEU A 54 7.73 -3.53 -5.58
C LEU A 54 6.83 -3.14 -4.41
N GLY A 55 7.25 -2.18 -3.60
CA GLY A 55 6.46 -1.69 -2.48
C GLY A 55 5.14 -1.05 -2.91
N ALA A 56 5.17 -0.17 -3.91
CA ALA A 56 3.96 0.44 -4.44
C ALA A 56 3.00 -0.60 -5.04
N ILE A 57 3.53 -1.60 -5.77
CA ILE A 57 2.72 -2.70 -6.30
C ILE A 57 2.10 -3.51 -5.16
N ALA A 58 2.89 -3.93 -4.16
CA ALA A 58 2.40 -4.73 -3.05
C ALA A 58 1.32 -3.99 -2.24
N LEU A 59 1.54 -2.70 -1.99
CA LEU A 59 0.63 -1.81 -1.29
C LEU A 59 -0.69 -1.57 -2.02
N GLY A 60 -0.71 -1.60 -3.35
CA GLY A 60 -1.94 -1.52 -4.12
C GLY A 60 -2.61 -2.88 -4.34
N ALA A 61 -1.83 -3.89 -4.72
CA ALA A 61 -2.33 -5.19 -5.15
C ALA A 61 -2.84 -6.04 -3.98
N VAL A 62 -2.11 -6.09 -2.87
CA VAL A 62 -2.48 -6.93 -1.71
C VAL A 62 -3.84 -6.52 -1.13
N PRO A 63 -4.09 -5.25 -0.74
CA PRO A 63 -5.40 -4.87 -0.20
C PRO A 63 -6.52 -4.96 -1.26
N ALA A 64 -6.23 -4.71 -2.54
CA ALA A 64 -7.21 -4.87 -3.62
C ALA A 64 -7.64 -6.34 -3.79
N ILE A 65 -6.68 -7.28 -3.73
CA ILE A 65 -6.96 -8.72 -3.76
C ILE A 65 -7.74 -9.13 -2.51
N LEU A 66 -7.36 -8.67 -1.32
CA LEU A 66 -8.05 -9.01 -0.07
C LEU A 66 -9.49 -8.49 -0.06
N ALA A 67 -9.72 -7.30 -0.57
CA ALA A 67 -11.05 -6.73 -0.74
C ALA A 67 -11.88 -7.52 -1.78
N ALA A 68 -11.29 -7.83 -2.94
CA ALA A 68 -12.00 -8.50 -4.03
C ALA A 68 -12.28 -9.99 -3.78
N ALA A 69 -11.32 -10.73 -3.20
CA ALA A 69 -11.44 -12.16 -2.96
C ALA A 69 -12.21 -12.49 -1.68
N TYR A 70 -12.04 -11.67 -0.64
CA TYR A 70 -12.55 -11.99 0.70
C TYR A 70 -13.50 -10.94 1.27
N GLY A 71 -13.79 -9.85 0.54
CA GLY A 71 -14.67 -8.78 1.02
C GLY A 71 -14.14 -8.02 2.23
N LEU A 72 -12.82 -8.03 2.44
CA LEU A 72 -12.17 -7.43 3.61
C LEU A 72 -11.95 -5.94 3.41
N VAL A 73 -12.51 -5.13 4.31
CA VAL A 73 -12.44 -3.66 4.24
C VAL A 73 -11.26 -3.13 5.05
N ALA A 74 -10.91 -3.80 6.16
CA ALA A 74 -9.84 -3.35 7.05
C ALA A 74 -8.47 -3.21 6.36
N PRO A 75 -8.03 -4.12 5.45
CA PRO A 75 -6.76 -3.96 4.75
C PRO A 75 -6.70 -2.68 3.90
N LEU A 76 -7.83 -2.30 3.29
CA LEU A 76 -7.93 -1.08 2.49
C LEU A 76 -7.85 0.17 3.38
N VAL A 77 -8.55 0.14 4.52
CA VAL A 77 -8.56 1.26 5.49
C VAL A 77 -7.18 1.47 6.11
N VAL A 78 -6.49 0.40 6.53
CA VAL A 78 -5.12 0.50 7.07
C VAL A 78 -4.19 1.12 6.03
N HIS A 79 -4.30 0.68 4.77
CA HIS A 79 -3.49 1.21 3.69
C HIS A 79 -3.76 2.71 3.44
N LEU A 80 -5.03 3.08 3.27
CA LEU A 80 -5.44 4.47 3.02
C LEU A 80 -5.13 5.40 4.19
N ALA A 81 -5.30 4.93 5.43
CA ALA A 81 -5.00 5.72 6.62
C ALA A 81 -3.50 6.02 6.73
N ILE A 82 -2.64 5.00 6.57
CA ILE A 82 -1.19 5.17 6.67
C ILE A 82 -0.66 5.99 5.49
N GLY A 83 -1.11 5.69 4.26
CA GLY A 83 -0.74 6.45 3.07
C GLY A 83 -1.21 7.90 3.12
N GLY A 84 -2.45 8.14 3.55
CA GLY A 84 -3.02 9.47 3.72
C GLY A 84 -2.30 10.29 4.79
N ALA A 85 -2.01 9.69 5.96
CA ALA A 85 -1.24 10.35 7.02
C ALA A 85 0.18 10.70 6.55
N ALA A 86 0.84 9.82 5.80
CA ALA A 86 2.17 10.07 5.25
C ALA A 86 2.17 11.17 4.18
N ALA A 87 1.16 11.18 3.29
CA ALA A 87 0.99 12.24 2.29
C ALA A 87 0.71 13.59 2.96
N TYR A 88 -0.20 13.63 3.94
CA TYR A 88 -0.52 14.83 4.70
C TYR A 88 0.67 15.35 5.51
N GLY A 89 1.40 14.48 6.20
CA GLY A 89 2.62 14.84 6.91
C GLY A 89 3.71 15.40 6.00
N THR A 90 3.77 14.94 4.75
CA THR A 90 4.69 15.48 3.75
C THR A 90 4.21 16.84 3.23
N TRP A 91 2.93 16.99 2.94
CA TRP A 91 2.35 18.25 2.48
C TRP A 91 2.52 19.36 3.52
N THR A 92 2.14 19.10 4.78
CA THR A 92 2.25 20.09 5.88
C THR A 92 3.68 20.54 6.15
N ARG A 93 4.67 19.70 5.90
CA ARG A 93 6.08 19.98 6.25
C ARG A 93 6.90 20.57 5.10
N TYR A 94 6.54 20.26 3.85
CA TYR A 94 7.35 20.60 2.69
C TYR A 94 6.61 21.40 1.60
N VAL A 95 5.28 21.54 1.69
CA VAL A 95 4.47 22.23 0.67
C VAL A 95 3.63 23.36 1.25
N ALA A 96 3.03 23.16 2.42
CA ALA A 96 2.23 24.17 3.10
C ALA A 96 3.02 25.38 3.63
N PRO A 97 4.28 25.23 4.12
CA PRO A 97 5.03 26.37 4.65
C PRO A 97 5.59 27.27 3.54
N GLU A 98 5.55 28.59 3.73
CA GLU A 98 6.13 29.58 2.79
C GLU A 98 7.65 29.45 2.67
N THR A 99 8.33 29.12 3.77
CA THR A 99 9.74 28.74 3.80
C THR A 99 9.86 27.24 4.12
N PRO A 100 9.88 26.37 3.09
CA PRO A 100 10.07 24.95 3.31
C PRO A 100 11.45 24.71 3.96
N PRO A 101 11.54 23.83 4.97
CA PRO A 101 12.82 23.48 5.57
C PRO A 101 13.76 22.89 4.50
N ALA A 102 15.06 23.16 4.63
CA ALA A 102 16.07 22.52 3.80
C ALA A 102 15.81 20.99 3.80
N PRO A 103 15.92 20.29 2.66
CA PRO A 103 15.55 18.88 2.52
C PRO A 103 16.59 17.96 3.20
N VAL A 104 16.81 18.16 4.49
CA VAL A 104 17.66 17.32 5.33
C VAL A 104 16.78 16.24 5.97
N GLY A 105 16.53 15.17 5.21
CA GLY A 105 15.96 13.93 5.73
C GLY A 105 14.90 13.25 4.84
N PRO A 106 14.64 11.94 5.07
CA PRO A 106 13.56 11.23 4.39
C PRO A 106 12.20 11.83 4.76
N THR A 107 11.40 12.20 3.76
CA THR A 107 10.04 12.70 3.99
C THR A 107 9.14 11.60 4.55
N PRO A 108 8.03 11.92 5.24
CA PRO A 108 7.06 10.92 5.67
C PRO A 108 6.55 10.04 4.50
N PHE A 109 6.39 10.61 3.31
CA PHE A 109 6.10 9.84 2.09
C PHE A 109 7.25 8.91 1.69
N GLY A 110 8.51 9.34 1.82
CA GLY A 110 9.68 8.47 1.67
C GLY A 110 9.70 7.32 2.68
N TRP A 111 9.29 7.56 3.94
CA TRP A 111 9.13 6.51 4.95
C TRP A 111 8.00 5.54 4.62
N PHE A 112 6.90 6.02 4.05
CA PHE A 112 5.83 5.16 3.55
C PHE A 112 6.31 4.25 2.41
N LEU A 113 7.09 4.81 1.46
CA LEU A 113 7.71 4.04 0.39
C LEU A 113 8.79 3.07 0.89
N LEU A 114 9.44 3.36 2.02
CA LEU A 114 10.45 2.49 2.63
C LEU A 114 9.85 1.42 3.55
N GLY A 115 8.81 1.76 4.30
CA GLY A 115 8.17 0.96 5.34
C GLY A 115 6.99 0.12 4.85
N TRP A 116 6.82 -0.01 3.54
CA TRP A 116 5.68 -0.70 2.92
C TRP A 116 5.50 -2.14 3.42
N VAL A 117 6.59 -2.85 3.75
CA VAL A 117 6.54 -4.22 4.28
C VAL A 117 5.75 -4.27 5.59
N ALA A 118 5.97 -3.29 6.49
CA ALA A 118 5.24 -3.20 7.76
C ALA A 118 3.75 -2.89 7.53
N VAL A 119 3.44 -2.04 6.55
CA VAL A 119 2.05 -1.70 6.18
C VAL A 119 1.32 -2.91 5.60
N VAL A 120 1.98 -3.68 4.72
CA VAL A 120 1.43 -4.93 4.19
C VAL A 120 1.20 -5.94 5.33
N ALA A 121 2.15 -6.10 6.24
CA ALA A 121 2.02 -6.99 7.39
C ALA A 121 0.83 -6.60 8.28
N LEU A 122 0.67 -5.31 8.60
CA LEU A 122 -0.46 -4.80 9.38
C LEU A 122 -1.80 -5.01 8.65
N GLY A 123 -1.84 -4.76 7.34
CA GLY A 123 -3.03 -4.99 6.52
C GLY A 123 -3.45 -6.46 6.50
N LEU A 124 -2.48 -7.38 6.40
CA LEU A 124 -2.72 -8.83 6.48
C LEU A 124 -3.24 -9.25 7.86
N VAL A 125 -2.63 -8.76 8.94
CA VAL A 125 -3.08 -9.04 10.32
C VAL A 125 -4.50 -8.52 10.55
N ALA A 126 -4.79 -7.29 10.12
CA ALA A 126 -6.12 -6.70 10.22
C ALA A 126 -7.16 -7.49 9.39
N GLY A 127 -6.82 -7.85 8.15
CA GLY A 127 -7.67 -8.68 7.29
C GLY A 127 -7.93 -10.08 7.86
N TRP A 128 -6.91 -10.70 8.46
CA TRP A 128 -7.05 -12.00 9.12
C TRP A 128 -7.98 -11.92 10.34
N GLY A 129 -7.85 -10.86 11.16
CA GLY A 129 -8.75 -10.59 12.27
C GLY A 129 -10.20 -10.43 11.80
N GLU A 130 -10.43 -9.55 10.82
CA GLU A 130 -11.74 -9.31 10.21
C GLU A 130 -12.36 -10.62 9.67
N HIS A 131 -11.58 -11.41 8.92
CA HIS A 131 -12.03 -12.69 8.38
C HIS A 131 -12.44 -13.68 9.47
N ARG A 132 -11.66 -13.81 10.56
CA ARG A 132 -12.01 -14.67 11.71
C ARG A 132 -13.29 -14.22 12.40
N LEU A 133 -13.48 -12.93 12.60
CA LEU A 133 -14.71 -12.38 13.20
C LEU A 133 -15.95 -12.67 12.36
N ARG A 134 -15.86 -12.51 11.02
CA ARG A 134 -16.96 -12.80 10.11
C ARG A 134 -17.36 -14.27 10.16
N ARG A 135 -16.41 -15.21 10.15
CA ARG A 135 -16.72 -16.64 10.26
C ARG A 135 -17.39 -17.04 11.58
N ARG A 136 -16.99 -16.42 12.70
CA ARG A 136 -17.63 -16.69 14.02
C ARG A 136 -19.07 -16.20 14.13
N ARG A 137 -19.46 -15.19 13.34
CA ARG A 137 -20.84 -14.67 13.33
C ARG A 137 -21.79 -15.52 12.48
N VAL A 138 -21.27 -16.27 11.52
CA VAL A 138 -22.09 -17.12 10.62
C VAL A 138 -22.42 -18.48 11.25
N THR A 139 -21.63 -18.93 12.24
CA THR A 139 -21.83 -20.21 12.96
C THR A 139 -22.63 -20.10 14.26
N ARG A 140 -23.14 -18.91 14.60
CA ARG A 140 -24.10 -18.67 15.69
C ARG A 140 -25.48 -18.45 15.12
#